data_AF-A0AAW9JT20-F1
#
_entry.id   AF-A0AAW9JT20-F1
#
_cell.length_a   1.000
_cell.length_b   1.000
_cell.length_c   1.000
_cell.angle_alpha   90.00
_cell.angle_beta   90.00
_cell.angle_gamma   90.00
#
_symmetry.space_group_name_H-M   'P 1'
#
loop_
_entity.id
_entity.type
_entity.pdbx_description
1 polymer ?
#
loop_
_entity_poly.entity_id
_entity_poly.type
_entity_poly.pdbx_seq_one_letter_code
_entity_poly.pdbx_strand_id
1 'polypeptide(L)'
;MRGRKYLIRGNHEKYLNQPEFDTALFEWVKDYHTFKENKQQYVLFHYPILEWEGYFRDSILIYGHVHNNHSAYCAKTLGPNAVNVGADMLDFTPISQTQILELVAKRK
;
A
#
# COMPACT_ATOMS: atom_id res chain seq x y z
N MET A 1 -1.10 11.42 14.57
CA MET A 1 -1.11 10.05 15.15
C MET A 1 0.15 9.84 15.98
N ARG A 2 0.03 9.22 17.15
CA ARG A 2 1.16 8.72 17.94
C ARG A 2 1.46 7.29 17.47
N GLY A 3 2.73 6.92 17.34
CA GLY A 3 3.14 5.57 16.92
C GLY A 3 4.36 5.57 16.00
N ARG A 4 4.84 4.35 15.69
CA ARG A 4 5.92 4.11 14.73
C ARG A 4 5.41 4.38 13.32
N LYS A 5 6.18 5.13 12.54
CA LYS A 5 5.80 5.51 11.16
C LYS A 5 6.77 4.91 10.18
N TYR A 6 6.21 4.41 9.09
CA TYR A 6 6.96 3.83 7.99
C TYR A 6 6.45 4.46 6.70
N LEU A 7 7.33 4.68 5.73
CA LEU A 7 6.99 5.34 4.48
C LEU A 7 7.37 4.48 3.28
N ILE A 8 6.39 4.17 2.44
CA ILE A 8 6.63 3.73 1.07
C ILE A 8 6.67 4.95 0.18
N ARG A 9 7.78 5.14 -0.51
CA ARG A 9 8.05 6.32 -1.33
C ARG A 9 7.25 6.25 -2.63
N GLY A 10 6.58 7.34 -2.97
CA GLY A 10 5.99 7.56 -4.28
C GLY A 10 6.78 8.57 -5.12
N ASN A 11 6.20 8.98 -6.24
CA ASN A 11 6.82 9.93 -7.16
C ASN A 11 6.85 11.39 -6.65
N HIS A 12 6.05 11.73 -5.63
CA HIS A 12 5.92 13.11 -5.16
C HIS A 12 6.79 13.39 -3.91
N GLU A 13 7.41 12.36 -3.35
CA GLU A 13 8.22 12.40 -2.13
C GLU A 13 9.63 13.02 -2.35
N LYS A 14 9.75 14.00 -3.24
CA LYS A 14 11.01 14.72 -3.49
C LYS A 14 11.49 15.49 -2.25
N TYR A 15 10.55 15.86 -1.37
CA TYR A 15 10.82 16.55 -0.10
C TYR A 15 11.69 15.71 0.85
N LEU A 16 11.74 14.38 0.69
CA LEU A 16 12.60 13.52 1.52
C LEU A 16 14.09 13.79 1.33
N ASN A 17 14.48 14.44 0.23
CA ASN A 17 15.88 14.80 -0.06
C ASN A 17 16.19 16.25 0.34
N GLN A 18 15.21 16.99 0.87
CA GLN A 18 15.41 18.37 1.30
C GLN A 18 16.08 18.38 2.68
N PRO A 19 17.14 19.18 2.89
CA PRO A 19 17.84 19.26 4.19
C PRO A 19 16.91 19.66 5.36
N GLU A 20 15.83 20.38 5.08
CA GLU A 20 14.88 20.87 6.05
C GLU A 20 13.90 19.79 6.54
N PHE A 21 13.78 18.67 5.83
CA PHE A 21 12.86 17.61 6.18
C PHE A 21 13.48 16.64 7.19
N ASP A 22 12.85 16.51 8.35
CA ASP A 22 13.27 15.55 9.37
C ASP A 22 12.84 14.12 8.99
N THR A 23 13.78 13.36 8.41
CA THR A 23 13.56 11.94 8.08
C THR A 23 13.46 11.04 9.31
N ALA A 24 13.89 11.49 10.50
CA ALA A 24 13.77 10.72 11.75
C ALA A 24 12.32 10.57 12.23
N LEU A 25 11.38 11.29 11.60
CA LEU A 25 9.94 11.06 11.77
C LEU A 25 9.50 9.65 11.33
N PHE A 26 10.30 8.96 10.51
CA PHE A 26 10.04 7.61 10.04
C PHE A 26 11.12 6.64 10.52
N GLU A 27 10.70 5.46 10.93
CA GLU A 27 11.59 4.34 11.26
C GLU A 27 12.32 3.82 10.02
N TRP A 28 11.63 3.84 8.86
CA TRP A 28 12.26 3.64 7.57
C TRP A 28 11.45 4.29 6.45
N VAL A 29 12.16 4.57 5.36
CA VAL A 29 11.62 4.94 4.05
C VAL A 29 12.11 3.90 3.05
N LYS A 30 11.21 3.27 2.30
CA LYS A 30 11.54 2.26 1.27
C LYS A 30 10.69 2.48 0.03
N ASP A 31 11.14 1.95 -1.09
CA ASP A 31 10.32 1.97 -2.31
C ASP A 31 9.38 0.77 -2.37
N TYR A 32 9.85 -0.39 -1.87
CA TYR A 32 9.12 -1.66 -1.83
C TYR A 32 9.42 -2.39 -0.53
N HIS A 33 8.42 -2.98 0.11
CA HIS A 33 8.63 -3.76 1.33
C HIS A 33 7.68 -4.95 1.46
N THR A 34 8.24 -6.13 1.63
CA THR A 34 7.50 -7.35 1.98
C THR A 34 7.60 -7.63 3.47
N PHE A 35 6.48 -8.00 4.09
CA PHE A 35 6.47 -8.54 5.45
C PHE A 35 5.41 -9.63 5.61
N LYS A 36 5.50 -10.39 6.70
CA LYS A 36 4.55 -11.45 7.05
C LYS A 36 3.99 -11.24 8.43
N GLU A 37 2.70 -11.44 8.58
CA GLU A 37 2.00 -11.37 9.85
C GLU A 37 0.80 -12.33 9.83
N ASN A 38 0.58 -13.08 10.92
CA ASN A 38 -0.52 -14.05 11.02
C ASN A 38 -0.61 -15.03 9.83
N LYS A 39 0.54 -15.51 9.33
CA LYS A 39 0.70 -16.37 8.14
C LYS A 39 0.29 -15.73 6.80
N GLN A 40 -0.16 -14.47 6.81
CA GLN A 40 -0.43 -13.69 5.61
C GLN A 40 0.82 -12.91 5.19
N GLN A 41 1.15 -12.94 3.91
CA GLN A 41 2.20 -12.11 3.33
C GLN A 41 1.59 -10.83 2.76
N TYR A 42 2.24 -9.70 3.03
CA TYR A 42 1.87 -8.39 2.55
C TYR A 42 3.04 -7.79 1.77
N VAL A 43 2.72 -7.15 0.65
CA VAL A 43 3.63 -6.35 -0.14
C VAL A 43 3.15 -4.92 -0.11
N LEU A 44 4.04 -4.01 0.28
CA LEU A 44 3.80 -2.58 0.25
C LEU A 44 4.57 -1.99 -0.94
N PHE A 45 3.84 -1.33 -1.85
CA PHE A 45 4.44 -0.65 -3.00
C PHE A 45 3.58 0.53 -3.44
N HIS A 46 4.16 1.65 -3.84
CA HIS A 46 3.36 2.84 -4.20
C HIS A 46 2.50 2.62 -5.45
N TYR A 47 3.03 1.93 -6.45
CA TYR A 47 2.38 1.78 -7.75
C TYR A 47 1.59 0.47 -7.87
N PRO A 48 0.57 0.41 -8.75
CA PRO A 48 0.00 -0.86 -9.18
C PRO A 48 1.07 -1.69 -9.93
N ILE A 49 1.22 -2.96 -9.58
CA ILE A 49 2.11 -3.91 -10.26
C ILE A 49 1.38 -5.21 -10.54
N LEU A 50 1.56 -5.74 -11.75
CA LEU A 50 0.86 -6.94 -12.22
C LEU A 50 1.20 -8.18 -11.40
N GLU A 51 2.48 -8.34 -11.08
CA GLU A 51 3.00 -9.43 -10.28
C GLU A 51 3.89 -8.88 -9.17
N TRP A 52 3.81 -9.50 -8.00
CA TRP A 52 4.57 -9.14 -6.82
C TRP A 52 5.05 -10.39 -6.09
N GLU A 53 5.89 -10.19 -5.08
CA GLU A 53 6.43 -11.29 -4.30
C GLU A 53 5.29 -12.10 -3.64
N GLY A 54 5.15 -13.36 -4.05
CA GLY A 54 4.10 -14.25 -3.56
C GLY A 54 2.74 -14.07 -4.25
N TYR A 55 2.67 -13.47 -5.45
CA TYR A 55 1.44 -13.31 -6.22
C TYR A 55 0.62 -14.60 -6.32
N PHE A 56 1.27 -15.72 -6.71
CA PHE A 56 0.66 -17.05 -6.78
C PHE A 56 0.52 -17.77 -5.43
N ARG A 57 0.76 -17.09 -4.31
CA ARG A 57 0.73 -17.64 -2.94
C ARG A 57 -0.16 -16.79 -2.01
N ASP A 58 -1.23 -16.23 -2.56
CA ASP A 58 -2.22 -15.41 -1.83
C ASP A 58 -1.64 -14.20 -1.08
N SER A 59 -0.47 -13.70 -1.46
CA SER A 59 0.05 -12.47 -0.86
C SER A 59 -0.78 -11.26 -1.28
N ILE A 60 -0.91 -10.28 -0.37
CA ILE A 60 -1.74 -9.09 -0.58
C ILE A 60 -0.83 -7.93 -0.98
N LEU A 61 -1.08 -7.34 -2.15
CA LEU A 61 -0.48 -6.08 -2.55
C LEU A 61 -1.28 -4.92 -1.96
N ILE A 62 -0.62 -4.07 -1.19
CA ILE A 62 -1.16 -2.81 -0.68
C ILE A 62 -0.47 -1.69 -1.46
N TYR A 63 -1.25 -0.95 -2.25
CA TYR A 63 -0.73 0.06 -3.16
C TYR A 63 -1.52 1.36 -3.14
N GLY A 64 -0.96 2.43 -3.72
CA GLY A 64 -1.62 3.72 -3.84
C GLY A 64 -1.61 4.21 -5.29
N HIS A 65 -1.30 5.49 -5.49
CA HIS A 65 -1.08 6.16 -6.78
C HIS A 65 -2.29 6.27 -7.74
N VAL A 66 -3.20 5.31 -7.74
CA VAL A 66 -4.33 5.25 -8.67
C VAL A 66 -5.51 6.01 -8.08
N HIS A 67 -5.94 7.07 -8.76
CA HIS A 67 -7.10 7.88 -8.38
C HIS A 67 -8.38 7.47 -9.15
N ASN A 68 -9.54 7.97 -8.70
CA ASN A 68 -10.91 7.58 -9.09
C ASN A 68 -11.09 7.08 -10.54
N ASN A 69 -10.58 7.79 -11.55
CA ASN A 69 -10.83 7.48 -12.95
C ASN A 69 -10.21 6.15 -13.44
N HIS A 70 -9.19 5.62 -12.75
CA HIS A 70 -8.50 4.38 -13.15
C HIS A 70 -8.63 3.25 -12.11
N SER A 71 -9.24 3.52 -10.96
CA SER A 71 -9.37 2.58 -9.84
C SER A 71 -10.09 1.28 -10.24
N ALA A 72 -11.22 1.38 -10.92
CA ALA A 72 -12.01 0.23 -11.37
C ALA A 72 -11.25 -0.64 -12.38
N TYR A 73 -10.49 -0.01 -13.30
CA TYR A 73 -9.65 -0.73 -14.25
C TYR A 73 -8.53 -1.48 -13.53
N CYS A 74 -7.79 -0.82 -12.63
CA CYS A 74 -6.73 -1.46 -11.87
C CYS A 74 -7.25 -2.60 -10.98
N ALA A 75 -8.39 -2.41 -10.31
CA ALA A 75 -9.00 -3.47 -9.50
C ALA A 75 -9.36 -4.70 -10.34
N LYS A 76 -9.90 -4.49 -11.55
CA LYS A 76 -10.22 -5.59 -12.48
C LYS A 76 -8.96 -6.29 -12.99
N THR A 77 -7.91 -5.55 -13.32
CA THR A 77 -6.68 -6.10 -13.90
C THR A 77 -5.81 -6.83 -12.86
N LEU A 78 -5.69 -6.29 -11.65
CA LEU A 78 -4.79 -6.82 -10.61
C LEU A 78 -5.42 -7.94 -9.78
N GLY A 79 -6.75 -7.99 -9.73
CA GLY A 79 -7.49 -9.02 -9.00
C GLY A 79 -7.68 -8.71 -7.51
N PRO A 80 -8.29 -9.65 -6.76
CA PRO A 80 -8.85 -9.39 -5.44
C PRO A 80 -7.81 -9.08 -4.37
N ASN A 81 -6.60 -9.63 -4.52
CA ASN A 81 -5.50 -9.49 -3.55
C ASN A 81 -4.74 -8.17 -3.69
N ALA A 82 -5.09 -7.30 -4.63
CA ALA A 82 -4.53 -5.95 -4.76
C ALA A 82 -5.48 -4.91 -4.16
N VAL A 83 -5.03 -4.19 -3.14
CA VAL A 83 -5.82 -3.22 -2.39
C VAL A 83 -5.22 -1.83 -2.56
N ASN A 84 -5.98 -0.96 -3.22
CA ASN A 84 -5.65 0.46 -3.31
C ASN A 84 -6.02 1.15 -1.99
N VAL A 85 -5.04 1.72 -1.32
CA VAL A 85 -5.15 2.45 -0.06
C VAL A 85 -4.87 3.95 -0.23
N GLY A 86 -5.03 4.48 -1.44
CA GLY A 86 -5.03 5.93 -1.69
C GLY A 86 -6.06 6.62 -0.80
N ALA A 87 -5.71 7.79 -0.25
CA ALA A 87 -6.56 8.48 0.72
C ALA A 87 -7.96 8.81 0.15
N ASP A 88 -8.05 9.13 -1.13
CA ASP A 88 -9.30 9.37 -1.85
C ASP A 88 -10.18 8.12 -1.98
N MET A 89 -9.59 6.93 -1.91
CA MET A 89 -10.33 5.65 -1.91
C MET A 89 -10.91 5.31 -0.53
N LEU A 90 -10.44 5.98 0.51
CA LEU A 90 -10.71 5.66 1.92
C LEU A 90 -11.37 6.82 2.66
N ASP A 91 -12.02 7.75 1.93
CA ASP A 91 -12.64 8.96 2.50
C ASP A 91 -11.68 9.76 3.40
N PHE A 92 -10.40 9.80 3.01
CA PHE A 92 -9.31 10.46 3.73
C PHE A 92 -9.08 9.91 5.16
N THR A 93 -9.39 8.62 5.38
CA THR A 93 -9.15 7.92 6.64
C THR A 93 -8.10 6.81 6.50
N PRO A 94 -7.36 6.46 7.57
CA PRO A 94 -6.48 5.30 7.55
C PRO A 94 -7.27 3.99 7.48
N ILE A 95 -6.68 2.95 6.90
CA ILE A 95 -7.21 1.59 6.92
C ILE A 95 -6.35 0.67 7.79
N SER A 96 -7.00 -0.20 8.56
CA SER A 96 -6.33 -1.23 9.36
C SER A 96 -6.10 -2.51 8.57
N GLN A 97 -5.18 -3.34 9.06
CA GLN A 97 -4.92 -4.66 8.50
C GLN A 97 -6.17 -5.56 8.46
N THR A 98 -7.00 -5.53 9.50
CA THR A 98 -8.25 -6.31 9.56
C THR A 98 -9.20 -5.90 8.44
N GLN A 99 -9.38 -4.59 8.23
CA GLN A 99 -10.21 -4.08 7.14
C GLN A 99 -9.67 -4.47 5.76
N ILE A 100 -8.35 -4.48 5.57
CA ILE A 100 -7.73 -4.98 4.33
C ILE A 100 -8.10 -6.45 4.09
N LEU A 101 -7.99 -7.29 5.12
CA LEU A 101 -8.35 -8.71 5.03
C LEU A 101 -9.83 -8.90 4.71
N GLU A 102 -10.72 -8.14 5.34
CA GLU A 102 -12.16 -8.17 5.06
C GLU A 102 -12.47 -7.74 3.62
N LEU A 103 -11.79 -6.73 3.09
CA LEU A 103 -11.94 -6.29 1.70
C LEU A 103 -11.52 -7.39 0.72
N VAL A 104 -10.38 -8.03 0.97
CA VAL A 104 -9.91 -9.14 0.12
C VAL A 104 -10.87 -10.32 0.19
N ALA A 105 -11.36 -10.67 1.38
CA ALA A 105 -12.33 -11.77 1.56
C ALA A 105 -13.65 -11.53 0.83
N LYS A 106 -14.15 -10.28 0.79
CA LYS A 106 -15.38 -9.90 0.07
C LYS A 106 -15.26 -9.93 -1.45
N ARG A 107 -14.03 -9.91 -1.99
CA ARG A 107 -13.76 -9.89 -3.44
C ARG A 107 -13.49 -11.28 -4.02
N LYS A 108 -13.32 -12.29 -3.16
CA LYS A 108 -13.23 -13.70 -3.54
C LYS A 108 -14.63 -14.31 -3.58
#